data_AF-A0A9P6CC32-F1
#
_entry.id   AF-A0A9P6CC32-F1
#
_cell.length_a   1.000
_cell.length_b   1.000
_cell.length_c   1.000
_cell.angle_alpha   90.00
_cell.angle_beta   90.00
_cell.angle_gamma   90.00
#
_symmetry.space_group_name_H-M   'P 1'
#
loop_
_entity.id
_entity.type
_entity.pdbx_description
1 polymer ?
#
loop_
_entity_poly.entity_id
_entity_poly.type
_entity_poly.pdbx_seq_one_letter_code
_entity_poly.pdbx_strand_id
1 'polypeptide(L)' 'ISEELLRVQLMIDDLHSQLKENFDNITKYKRMISPLKSLPNEIISKIFEEYAAGLPHPPWLVGHICSRWREIALSTPALW' A
#
# COMPACT_ATOMS: atom_id res chain seq x y z
N ILE A 1 -30.86 31.98 12.90
CA ILE A 1 -31.24 30.95 11.89
C ILE A 1 -30.21 30.88 10.76
N SER A 2 -29.76 32.01 10.20
CA SER A 2 -28.80 32.04 9.08
C SER A 2 -27.35 31.64 9.44
N GLU A 3 -26.91 31.87 10.68
CA GLU A 3 -25.53 31.61 11.13
C GLU A 3 -25.21 30.12 11.24
N GLU A 4 -26.13 29.32 11.79
CA GLU A 4 -25.99 27.86 11.84
C GLU A 4 -26.02 27.23 10.44
N LEU A 5 -26.82 27.78 9.52
CA LEU A 5 -26.84 27.34 8.12
C LEU A 5 -25.50 27.61 7.44
N LEU A 6 -24.91 28.78 7.67
CA LEU A 6 -23.59 29.14 7.14
C LEU A 6 -22.49 28.23 7.72
N ARG A 7 -22.55 27.95 9.01
CA ARG A 7 -21.60 27.05 9.69
C ARG A 7 -21.64 25.63 9.12
N VAL A 8 -22.84 25.08 8.91
CA VAL A 8 -22.99 23.75 8.32
C VAL A 8 -22.50 23.73 6.88
N GLN A 9 -22.74 24.78 6.10
CA GLN A 9 -22.23 24.87 4.73
C GLN A 9 -20.69 24.86 4.69
N LEU A 10 -20.05 25.64 5.57
CA LEU A 10 -18.60 25.65 5.69
C LEU A 10 -18.03 24.27 6.09
N MET A 11 -18.71 23.54 6.97
CA MET A 11 -18.31 22.17 7.32
C MET A 11 -18.44 21.19 6.16
N ILE A 12 -19.48 21.31 5.33
CA ILE A 12 -19.65 20.47 4.14
C ILE A 12 -18.55 20.76 3.12
N ASP A 13 -18.24 22.04 2.89
CA ASP A 13 -17.21 22.45 1.94
C ASP A 13 -15.81 21.98 2.40
N ASP A 14 -15.54 22.08 3.70
CA ASP A 14 -14.31 21.54 4.30
C ASP A 14 -14.23 20.01 4.14
N LEU A 15 -15.30 19.27 4.47
CA LEU A 15 -15.35 17.82 4.28
C LEU A 15 -15.16 17.42 2.82
N HIS A 16 -15.76 18.14 1.87
CA HIS A 16 -15.56 17.90 0.44
C HIS A 16 -14.11 18.14 0.03
N SER A 17 -13.47 19.18 0.56
CA SER A 17 -12.05 19.46 0.32
C SER A 17 -11.17 18.33 0.85
N GLN A 18 -11.41 17.88 2.09
CA GLN A 18 -10.69 16.76 2.70
C GLN A 18 -10.87 15.45 1.92
N LEU A 19 -12.09 15.16 1.46
CA LEU A 19 -12.35 13.99 0.64
C LEU A 19 -11.56 14.05 -0.67
N LYS A 20 -11.57 15.20 -1.35
CA LYS A 20 -10.82 15.40 -2.60
C LYS A 20 -9.33 15.17 -2.40
N GLU A 21 -8.75 15.77 -1.36
CA GLU A 21 -7.33 15.59 -1.04
C GLU A 21 -6.99 14.12 -0.76
N ASN A 22 -7.83 13.43 0.02
CA ASN A 22 -7.64 12.01 0.31
C ASN A 22 -7.71 11.16 -0.96
N PHE A 23 -8.63 11.45 -1.88
CA PHE A 23 -8.72 10.75 -3.17
C PHE A 23 -7.50 11.00 -4.05
N ASP A 24 -6.99 12.24 -4.11
CA ASP A 24 -5.79 12.59 -4.85
C ASP A 24 -4.56 11.87 -4.29
N ASN A 25 -4.44 11.80 -2.97
CA ASN A 25 -3.40 11.06 -2.27
C ASN A 25 -3.45 9.55 -2.58
N ILE A 26 -4.63 8.93 -2.48
CA ILE A 26 -4.81 7.51 -2.84
C ILE A 26 -4.40 7.26 -4.30
N THR A 27 -4.78 8.14 -5.21
CA THR A 27 -4.46 8.02 -6.63
C THR A 27 -2.95 8.12 -6.86
N LYS A 28 -2.27 9.06 -6.19
CA LYS A 28 -0.82 9.20 -6.22
C LYS A 28 -0.12 7.93 -5.71
N TYR A 29 -0.53 7.38 -4.57
CA TYR A 29 0.05 6.15 -4.04
C TYR A 29 -0.21 4.95 -4.95
N LYS A 30 -1.40 4.82 -5.54
CA LYS A 30 -1.70 3.76 -6.52
C LYS A 30 -0.76 3.81 -7.72
N ARG A 31 -0.45 5.00 -8.25
CA ARG A 31 0.52 5.17 -9.34
C ARG A 31 1.92 4.72 -8.94
N MET A 32 2.37 5.08 -7.73
CA MET A 32 3.68 4.66 -7.21
C MET A 32 3.80 3.15 -6.98
N ILE A 33 2.70 2.48 -6.59
CA ILE A 33 2.68 1.03 -6.36
C ILE A 33 2.49 0.25 -7.67
N SER A 34 2.03 0.89 -8.75
CA SER A 34 1.78 0.23 -10.04
C SER A 34 3.00 -0.55 -10.58
N PRO A 35 4.24 -0.02 -10.54
CA PRO A 35 5.42 -0.78 -10.98
C PRO A 35 5.69 -2.02 -10.12
N LEU A 36 5.48 -1.94 -8.80
CA LEU A 36 5.61 -3.09 -7.89
C LEU A 36 4.56 -4.17 -8.19
N LYS A 37 3.37 -3.77 -8.67
CA LYS A 37 2.35 -4.71 -9.13
C LYS A 37 2.65 -5.32 -10.50
N SER A 38 3.46 -4.68 -11.33
CA SER A 38 3.84 -5.20 -12.65
C SER A 38 5.13 -6.02 -12.65
N LEU A 39 5.92 -6.01 -11.56
CA LEU A 39 7.10 -6.86 -11.44
C LEU A 39 6.69 -8.33 -11.61
N PRO A 40 7.44 -9.16 -12.35
CA PRO A 40 7.25 -10.60 -12.38
C PRO A 40 7.46 -11.25 -11.00
N ASN A 41 6.89 -12.43 -10.77
CA ASN A 41 7.01 -13.13 -9.49
C ASN A 41 8.47 -13.51 -9.19
N GLU A 42 9.23 -13.87 -10.22
CA GLU A 42 10.64 -14.27 -10.15
C GLU A 42 11.51 -13.14 -9.58
N ILE A 43 11.23 -11.90 -9.99
CA ILE A 43 11.97 -10.74 -9.50
C ILE A 43 11.64 -10.47 -8.02
N ILE A 44 10.37 -10.65 -7.63
CA ILE A 44 9.95 -10.49 -6.24
C ILE A 44 10.57 -11.60 -5.36
N SER A 45 10.55 -12.85 -5.80
CA SER A 45 11.24 -13.96 -5.11
C SER A 45 12.73 -13.67 -4.94
N LYS A 46 13.40 -13.16 -5.98
CA LYS A 46 14.82 -12.82 -5.89
C LYS A 46 15.08 -11.71 -4.87
N ILE A 47 14.23 -10.69 -4.82
CA ILE A 47 14.31 -9.63 -3.78
C ILE A 47 14.16 -10.24 -2.38
N PHE A 48 13.25 -11.20 -2.18
CA PHE A 48 13.07 -11.84 -0.88
C PHE A 48 14.30 -12.67 -0.49
N GLU A 49 14.90 -13.40 -1.42
CA GLU A 49 16.13 -14.17 -1.18
C GLU A 49 17.28 -13.25 -0.74
N GLU A 50 17.52 -12.15 -1.45
CA GLU A 50 18.56 -11.18 -1.09
C GLU A 50 18.28 -10.52 0.27
N TYR A 51 17.01 -10.23 0.56
CA TYR A 51 16.59 -9.69 1.85
C TYR A 51 16.83 -10.67 3.01
N ALA A 52 16.52 -11.96 2.81
CA ALA A 52 16.74 -13.01 3.81
C ALA A 52 18.23 -13.36 3.99
N ALA A 53 19.05 -13.20 2.95
CA ALA A 53 20.50 -13.43 3.03
C ALA A 53 21.22 -12.39 3.90
N GLY A 54 20.72 -11.15 3.93
CA GLY A 54 21.38 -10.05 4.65
C GLY A 54 21.17 -10.07 6.17
N LEU A 55 20.04 -10.63 6.65
CA LEU A 55 19.65 -10.61 8.06
C LEU A 55 18.74 -11.81 8.36
N PRO A 56 18.83 -12.44 9.56
CA PRO A 56 17.95 -13.52 9.96
C PRO A 56 16.55 -12.94 10.24
N HIS A 57 15.80 -12.71 9.17
CA HIS A 57 14.43 -12.22 9.21
C HIS A 57 13.46 -13.38 9.10
N PRO A 58 12.32 -13.30 9.82
CA PRO A 58 11.28 -14.28 9.63
C PRO A 58 10.70 -14.26 8.22
N PRO A 59 10.54 -15.41 7.55
CA PRO A 59 10.06 -15.50 6.16
C PRO A 59 8.66 -14.92 5.95
N TRP A 60 7.85 -14.94 7.01
CA TRP A 60 6.48 -14.45 6.99
C TRP A 60 6.38 -12.92 6.95
N LEU A 61 7.45 -12.17 7.23
CA LEU A 61 7.42 -10.70 7.29
C LEU A 61 6.96 -10.09 5.96
N VAL A 62 7.52 -10.57 4.84
CA VAL A 62 7.13 -10.13 3.50
C VAL A 62 5.70 -10.55 3.13
N GLY A 63 5.20 -11.64 3.74
CA GLY A 63 3.82 -12.12 3.55
C GLY A 63 2.74 -11.29 4.23
N HIS A 64 3.10 -10.27 5.03
CA HIS A 64 2.15 -9.32 5.60
C HIS A 64 1.84 -8.11 4.69
N ILE A 65 2.60 -7.93 3.60
CA ILE A 65 2.49 -6.74 2.74
C ILE A 65 1.23 -6.80 1.86
N CYS A 66 1.04 -7.88 1.11
CA CYS A 66 -0.20 -8.14 0.37
C CYS A 66 -0.38 -9.64 0.07
N SER A 67 -1.56 -10.03 -0.42
CA SER A 67 -1.87 -11.43 -0.78
C SER A 67 -0.85 -12.01 -1.76
N ARG A 68 -0.51 -11.25 -2.82
CA ARG A 68 0.46 -11.67 -3.82
C ARG A 68 1.85 -11.95 -3.22
N TRP A 69 2.33 -11.08 -2.33
CA TRP A 69 3.62 -11.26 -1.68
C TRP A 69 3.63 -12.48 -0.76
N ARG A 70 2.49 -12.76 -0.10
CA ARG A 70 2.32 -13.97 0.69
C ARG A 70 2.40 -15.23 -0.15
N GLU A 71 1.71 -15.27 -1.28
CA GLU A 71 1.76 -16.41 -2.21
C GLU A 71 3.19 -16.67 -2.69
N ILE A 72 3.89 -15.60 -3.09
CA ILE A 72 5.29 -15.68 -3.56
C ILE A 72 6.21 -16.20 -2.44
N ALA A 73 6.11 -15.64 -1.23
CA ALA A 73 6.92 -16.04 -0.09
C ALA A 73 6.70 -17.51 0.31
N LEU A 74 5.46 -17.98 0.31
CA LEU A 74 5.14 -19.40 0.55
C LEU A 74 5.66 -20.32 -0.56
N SER A 75 5.75 -19.82 -1.79
CA SER A 75 6.27 -20.55 -2.95
C SER A 75 7.79 -20.47 -3.15
N THR A 76 8.52 -19.76 -2.29
CA THR A 76 9.99 -19.54 -2.42
C THR A 76 10.73 -20.35 -1.35
N PRO A 77 11.25 -21.55 -1.65
CA PRO A 77 11.84 -22.46 -0.65
C PRO A 77 13.06 -21.88 0.06
N ALA A 78 13.84 -21.03 -0.61
CA ALA A 78 15.05 -20.41 -0.06
C ALA A 78 14.80 -19.46 1.12
N LEU A 79 13.53 -19.13 1.41
CA LEU A 79 13.19 -18.34 2.59
C LEU A 79 13.05 -19.19 3.85
N TRP A 80 12.85 -20.51 3.75
CA TRP A 80 12.57 -21.40 4.88
C TRP A 80 13.76 -22.29 5.23
#